data_AF-A0A7V4T827-F1
#
_entry.id   AF-A0A7V4T827-F1
#
_cell.length_a   1.000
_cell.length_b   1.000
_cell.length_c   1.000
_cell.angle_alpha   90.00
_cell.angle_beta   90.00
_cell.angle_gamma   90.00
#
_symmetry.space_group_name_H-M   'P 1'
#
loop_
_entity.id
_entity.type
_entity.pdbx_description
1 polymer ?
#
loop_
_entity_poly.entity_id
_entity_poly.type
_entity_poly.pdbx_seq_one_letter_code
_entity_poly.pdbx_strand_id
1 'polypeptide(L)'
;VTARTLISRPRDEAFLLFPENSKVWTNPFVGGSYKFEVDGISLIDARAAFHFYATGITPAMAKKIIGKGSKYAVAYLDKNMNPLDGSKTYKVHVPPNVPAKDFWSFTLYDNQTRAMLQTDQRFPGLDQNKKGLKINKDDSVDIYFGPKPPKGEENNWIQTIPNRGWNMLFRVYGPLDPWFDKEWYPGDPELVK
;
A
#
# COMPACT_ATOMS: atom_id res chain seq x y z
N VAL A 1 -21.65 -10.17 0.19
CA VAL A 1 -20.31 -9.61 0.48
C VAL A 1 -20.34 -8.12 0.16
N THR A 2 -19.75 -7.24 0.97
CA THR A 2 -19.73 -5.79 0.64
C THR A 2 -18.45 -5.43 -0.11
N ALA A 3 -18.48 -4.44 -0.99
CA ALA A 3 -17.31 -4.03 -1.77
C ALA A 3 -16.11 -3.64 -0.87
N ARG A 4 -16.38 -3.06 0.30
CA ARG A 4 -15.36 -2.78 1.33
C ARG A 4 -14.62 -4.06 1.75
N THR A 5 -15.36 -5.12 2.09
CA THR A 5 -14.76 -6.37 2.56
C THR A 5 -13.90 -7.07 1.50
N LEU A 6 -14.22 -6.90 0.20
CA LEU A 6 -13.44 -7.50 -0.88
C LEU A 6 -11.99 -6.97 -0.93
N ILE A 7 -11.76 -5.69 -0.60
CA ILE A 7 -10.42 -5.11 -0.62
C ILE A 7 -9.76 -5.06 0.77
N SER A 8 -10.54 -4.85 1.83
CA SER A 8 -9.99 -4.66 3.18
C SER A 8 -9.66 -5.96 3.90
N ARG A 9 -10.33 -7.06 3.54
CA ARG A 9 -10.11 -8.39 4.11
C ARG A 9 -10.63 -9.45 3.13
N PRO A 10 -9.98 -9.61 1.98
CA PRO A 10 -10.41 -10.57 0.96
C PRO A 10 -10.45 -11.98 1.53
N ARG A 11 -11.43 -12.78 1.05
CA ARG A 11 -11.48 -14.23 1.31
C ARG A 11 -10.81 -15.05 0.21
N ASP A 12 -10.75 -14.48 -0.99
CA ASP A 12 -10.11 -15.06 -2.15
C ASP A 12 -8.63 -14.65 -2.18
N GLU A 13 -7.74 -15.62 -2.20
CA GLU A 13 -6.30 -15.41 -2.21
C GLU A 13 -5.81 -14.72 -3.50
N ALA A 14 -6.60 -14.70 -4.57
CA ALA A 14 -6.29 -13.95 -5.79
C ALA A 14 -6.14 -12.43 -5.54
N PHE A 15 -6.68 -11.93 -4.43
CA PHE A 15 -6.50 -10.55 -3.98
C PHE A 15 -5.20 -10.34 -3.20
N LEU A 16 -4.53 -11.38 -2.70
CA LEU A 16 -3.27 -11.22 -1.98
C LEU A 16 -2.13 -11.01 -2.98
N LEU A 17 -1.39 -9.91 -2.83
CA LEU A 17 -0.28 -9.59 -3.71
C LEU A 17 0.93 -10.49 -3.45
N PHE A 18 1.22 -10.75 -2.17
CA PHE A 18 2.36 -11.56 -1.70
C PHE A 18 1.88 -12.75 -0.85
N PRO A 19 1.09 -13.70 -1.40
CA PRO A 19 0.36 -14.70 -0.62
C PRO A 19 1.23 -15.62 0.25
N GLU A 20 2.48 -15.84 -0.15
CA GLU A 20 3.43 -16.67 0.61
C GLU A 20 4.03 -15.92 1.83
N ASN A 21 4.02 -14.58 1.81
CA ASN A 21 4.78 -13.76 2.76
C ASN A 21 3.89 -12.81 3.58
N SER A 22 2.70 -12.44 3.08
CA SER A 22 1.80 -11.47 3.70
C SER A 22 0.34 -11.76 3.41
N LYS A 23 -0.51 -11.57 4.42
CA LYS A 23 -1.98 -11.57 4.31
C LYS A 23 -2.58 -10.16 4.31
N VAL A 24 -1.72 -9.14 4.36
CA VAL A 24 -2.11 -7.73 4.52
C VAL A 24 -2.22 -7.02 3.18
N TRP A 25 -1.25 -7.26 2.29
CA TRP A 25 -1.13 -6.51 1.04
C TRP A 25 -2.07 -7.03 -0.04
N THR A 26 -3.13 -6.26 -0.31
CA THR A 26 -4.10 -6.53 -1.36
C THR A 26 -3.65 -5.95 -2.71
N ASN A 27 -3.77 -6.75 -3.78
CA ASN A 27 -3.60 -6.36 -5.16
C ASN A 27 -4.91 -5.74 -5.71
N PRO A 28 -4.93 -4.44 -6.08
CA PRO A 28 -6.12 -3.81 -6.65
C PRO A 28 -6.42 -4.25 -8.10
N PHE A 29 -5.48 -4.90 -8.79
CA PHE A 29 -5.62 -5.41 -10.17
C PHE A 29 -5.54 -6.94 -10.20
N VAL A 30 -6.52 -7.61 -9.59
CA VAL A 30 -6.65 -9.08 -9.64
C VAL A 30 -6.64 -9.54 -11.10
N GLY A 31 -5.86 -10.59 -11.39
CA GLY A 31 -5.67 -11.12 -12.74
C GLY A 31 -4.82 -10.23 -13.67
N GLY A 32 -4.19 -9.16 -13.17
CA GLY A 32 -3.36 -8.26 -13.99
C GLY A 32 -4.15 -7.51 -15.08
N SER A 33 -5.47 -7.43 -14.91
CA SER A 33 -6.39 -6.96 -15.94
C SER A 33 -7.02 -5.64 -15.55
N TYR A 34 -6.78 -4.61 -16.37
CA TYR A 34 -7.45 -3.31 -16.24
C TYR A 34 -8.92 -3.35 -16.68
N LYS A 35 -9.34 -4.44 -17.33
CA LYS A 35 -10.74 -4.69 -17.70
C LYS A 35 -11.49 -5.49 -16.64
N PHE A 36 -10.78 -6.04 -15.65
CA PHE A 36 -11.29 -7.03 -14.70
C PHE A 36 -11.91 -8.22 -15.42
N GLU A 37 -11.17 -8.76 -16.38
CA GLU A 37 -11.55 -9.93 -17.18
C GLU A 37 -10.32 -10.81 -17.39
N VAL A 38 -10.48 -12.13 -17.27
CA VAL A 38 -9.48 -13.17 -17.56
C VAL A 38 -10.15 -14.24 -18.41
N ASP A 39 -9.57 -14.57 -19.57
CA ASP A 39 -10.09 -15.58 -20.50
C ASP A 39 -11.58 -15.43 -20.86
N GLY A 40 -12.04 -14.18 -21.03
CA GLY A 40 -13.44 -13.84 -21.31
C GLY A 40 -14.38 -13.87 -20.11
N ILE A 41 -13.86 -14.21 -18.91
CA ILE A 41 -14.63 -14.26 -17.67
C ILE A 41 -14.49 -12.93 -16.91
N SER A 42 -15.61 -12.30 -16.62
CA SER A 42 -15.67 -11.06 -15.85
C SER A 42 -15.40 -11.31 -14.36
N LEU A 43 -14.41 -10.61 -13.81
CA LEU A 43 -14.03 -10.60 -12.39
C LEU A 43 -14.80 -9.49 -11.65
N ILE A 44 -16.12 -9.67 -11.51
CA ILE A 44 -17.02 -8.63 -10.97
C ILE A 44 -16.65 -8.17 -9.55
N ASP A 45 -16.17 -9.08 -8.71
CA ASP A 45 -15.73 -8.76 -7.34
C ASP A 45 -14.44 -7.92 -7.36
N ALA A 46 -13.49 -8.25 -8.23
CA ALA A 46 -12.27 -7.45 -8.42
C ALA A 46 -12.58 -6.05 -8.93
N ARG A 47 -13.51 -5.94 -9.89
CA ARG A 47 -13.98 -4.65 -10.41
C ARG A 47 -14.66 -3.82 -9.32
N ALA A 48 -15.54 -4.44 -8.53
CA ALA A 48 -16.24 -3.78 -7.43
C ALA A 48 -15.26 -3.33 -6.34
N ALA A 49 -14.28 -4.16 -5.99
CA ALA A 49 -13.23 -3.83 -5.03
C ALA A 49 -12.37 -2.64 -5.52
N PHE A 50 -11.92 -2.68 -6.78
CA PHE A 50 -11.14 -1.61 -7.37
C PHE A 50 -11.91 -0.29 -7.37
N HIS A 51 -13.15 -0.26 -7.89
CA HIS A 51 -13.93 0.97 -7.98
C HIS A 51 -14.51 1.45 -6.64
N PHE A 52 -14.57 0.57 -5.63
CA PHE A 52 -14.76 1.02 -4.26
C PHE A 52 -13.53 1.79 -3.74
N TYR A 53 -12.33 1.34 -4.09
CA TYR A 53 -11.08 1.88 -3.57
C TYR A 53 -10.55 3.10 -4.35
N ALA A 54 -10.63 3.06 -5.68
CA ALA A 54 -9.94 3.97 -6.58
C ALA A 54 -10.81 4.38 -7.78
N THR A 55 -10.36 5.46 -8.44
CA THR A 55 -10.87 5.93 -9.72
C THR A 55 -9.72 6.07 -10.72
N GLY A 56 -10.05 6.19 -12.00
CA GLY A 56 -9.08 6.21 -13.10
C GLY A 56 -8.44 4.85 -13.32
N ILE A 57 -8.42 4.39 -14.56
CA ILE A 57 -7.86 3.08 -14.90
C ILE A 57 -7.19 3.15 -16.26
N THR A 58 -5.96 2.65 -16.35
CA THR A 58 -5.21 2.58 -17.61
C THR A 58 -4.53 1.22 -17.74
N PRO A 59 -4.22 0.77 -18.97
CA PRO A 59 -3.50 -0.49 -19.16
C PRO A 59 -2.15 -0.55 -18.44
N ALA A 60 -1.43 0.58 -18.33
CA ALA A 60 -0.12 0.65 -17.69
C ALA A 60 -0.18 0.39 -16.16
N MET A 61 -1.33 0.64 -15.53
CA MET A 61 -1.53 0.37 -14.10
C MET A 61 -1.66 -1.14 -13.82
N ALA A 62 -2.22 -1.92 -14.74
CA ALA A 62 -2.46 -3.35 -14.54
C ALA A 62 -1.39 -4.26 -15.17
N LYS A 63 -0.99 -4.00 -16.42
CA LYS A 63 -0.07 -4.88 -17.16
C LYS A 63 1.34 -4.93 -16.55
N LYS A 64 2.00 -6.09 -16.66
CA LYS A 64 3.45 -6.25 -16.42
C LYS A 64 4.21 -5.51 -17.52
N ILE A 65 4.75 -4.35 -17.18
CA ILE A 65 5.62 -3.55 -18.05
C ILE A 65 6.83 -3.17 -17.22
N ILE A 66 7.98 -3.79 -17.51
CA ILE A 66 9.20 -3.60 -16.72
C ILE A 66 9.72 -2.16 -16.87
N GLY A 67 10.03 -1.53 -15.73
CA GLY A 67 10.62 -0.21 -15.67
C GLY A 67 9.73 0.93 -16.16
N LYS A 68 8.42 0.72 -16.30
CA LYS A 68 7.45 1.74 -16.72
C LYS A 68 6.12 1.65 -15.98
N GLY A 69 5.44 2.79 -15.85
CA GLY A 69 4.15 2.87 -15.17
C GLY A 69 4.30 2.72 -13.66
N SER A 70 3.24 2.27 -13.00
CA SER A 70 3.24 2.07 -11.55
C SER A 70 2.44 0.84 -11.14
N LYS A 71 2.77 0.32 -9.96
CA LYS A 71 2.12 -0.81 -9.30
C LYS A 71 1.84 -0.48 -7.85
N TYR A 72 0.91 -1.24 -7.27
CA TYR A 72 0.16 -0.82 -6.10
C TYR A 72 -0.02 -1.99 -5.14
N ALA A 73 0.16 -1.76 -3.85
CA ALA A 73 -0.23 -2.66 -2.79
C ALA A 73 -1.05 -1.89 -1.75
N VAL A 74 -2.25 -2.38 -1.45
CA VAL A 74 -3.19 -1.75 -0.51
C VAL A 74 -3.11 -2.48 0.83
N ALA A 75 -3.09 -1.75 1.94
CA ALA A 75 -3.21 -2.33 3.27
C ALA A 75 -4.25 -1.60 4.12
N TYR A 76 -5.18 -2.37 4.69
CA TYR A 76 -6.19 -1.92 5.67
C TYR A 76 -5.91 -2.42 7.09
N LEU A 77 -5.03 -3.41 7.21
CA LEU A 77 -4.81 -4.17 8.42
C LEU A 77 -3.32 -4.15 8.79
N ASP A 78 -3.04 -4.38 10.07
CA ASP A 78 -1.69 -4.65 10.56
C ASP A 78 -1.32 -6.14 10.39
N LYS A 79 -0.06 -6.49 10.70
CA LYS A 79 0.48 -7.86 10.69
C LYS A 79 -0.36 -8.87 11.48
N ASN A 80 -1.07 -8.42 12.51
CA ASN A 80 -1.94 -9.24 13.35
C ASN A 80 -3.39 -9.24 12.84
N MET A 81 -3.62 -8.75 11.63
CA MET A 81 -4.92 -8.65 10.97
C MET A 81 -5.92 -7.75 11.70
N ASN A 82 -5.46 -6.78 12.49
CA ASN A 82 -6.30 -5.76 13.10
C ASN A 82 -6.45 -4.54 12.19
N PRO A 83 -7.60 -3.85 12.17
CA PRO A 83 -7.75 -2.60 11.45
C PRO A 83 -6.75 -1.54 11.91
N LEU A 84 -6.22 -0.77 10.97
CA LEU A 84 -5.33 0.36 11.26
C LEU A 84 -6.10 1.48 11.98
N ASP A 85 -5.78 1.66 13.26
CA ASP A 85 -6.32 2.69 14.16
C ASP A 85 -5.43 3.93 14.19
N GLY A 86 -5.95 5.09 13.77
CA GLY A 86 -5.19 6.33 13.69
C GLY A 86 -4.74 6.93 15.02
N SER A 87 -5.16 6.35 16.16
CA SER A 87 -4.71 6.71 17.51
C SER A 87 -3.39 6.02 17.89
N LYS A 88 -3.00 4.98 17.13
CA LYS A 88 -1.83 4.15 17.40
C LYS A 88 -0.69 4.47 16.45
N THR A 89 0.51 4.05 16.82
CA THR A 89 1.70 4.16 15.97
C THR A 89 2.06 2.81 15.37
N TYR A 90 2.23 2.78 14.05
CA TYR A 90 2.66 1.60 13.30
C TYR A 90 3.99 1.89 12.59
N LYS A 91 4.71 0.83 12.26
CA LYS A 91 5.94 0.86 11.46
C LYS A 91 5.81 -0.11 10.30
N VAL A 92 6.15 0.33 9.10
CA VAL A 92 6.45 -0.56 7.97
C VAL A 92 7.95 -0.52 7.73
N HIS A 93 8.59 -1.67 7.79
CA HIS A 93 9.98 -1.83 7.37
C HIS A 93 10.01 -2.07 5.85
N VAL A 94 10.63 -1.17 5.11
CA VAL A 94 10.84 -1.30 3.65
C VAL A 94 12.23 -1.91 3.44
N PRO A 95 12.32 -3.18 2.99
CA PRO A 95 13.62 -3.81 2.76
C PRO A 95 14.45 -3.05 1.72
N PRO A 96 15.79 -3.20 1.73
CA PRO A 96 16.63 -2.58 0.71
C PRO A 96 16.28 -3.09 -0.68
N ASN A 97 16.85 -2.42 -1.70
CA ASN A 97 16.69 -2.81 -3.11
C ASN A 97 15.23 -2.88 -3.56
N VAL A 98 14.41 -1.89 -3.15
CA VAL A 98 13.03 -1.76 -3.64
C VAL A 98 13.05 -1.84 -5.18
N PRO A 99 12.27 -2.73 -5.82
CA PRO A 99 12.25 -2.94 -7.26
C PRO A 99 11.52 -1.80 -7.99
N ALA A 100 11.96 -0.57 -7.75
CA ALA A 100 11.46 0.67 -8.33
C ALA A 100 12.59 1.32 -9.13
N LYS A 101 12.43 1.42 -10.45
CA LYS A 101 13.38 2.14 -11.30
C LYS A 101 13.39 3.64 -11.00
N ASP A 102 12.21 4.20 -10.69
CA ASP A 102 12.07 5.64 -10.51
C ASP A 102 12.06 6.00 -9.01
N PHE A 103 11.03 5.57 -8.27
CA PHE A 103 10.92 5.74 -6.82
C PHE A 103 9.76 4.91 -6.25
N TRP A 104 9.61 4.89 -4.92
CA TRP A 104 8.45 4.35 -4.23
C TRP A 104 7.82 5.36 -3.27
N SER A 105 6.56 5.14 -2.90
CA SER A 105 5.85 6.02 -1.96
C SER A 105 4.78 5.32 -1.12
N PHE A 106 4.45 5.95 0.01
CA PHE A 106 3.26 5.66 0.80
C PHE A 106 2.29 6.85 0.75
N THR A 107 1.00 6.55 0.73
CA THR A 107 -0.06 7.56 0.86
C THR A 107 -1.18 7.01 1.72
N LEU A 108 -1.66 7.81 2.67
CA LEU A 108 -2.76 7.43 3.56
C LEU A 108 -4.11 7.95 3.07
N TYR A 109 -5.12 7.12 3.28
CA TYR A 109 -6.50 7.41 2.90
C TYR A 109 -7.44 7.17 4.07
N ASP A 110 -8.46 8.01 4.18
CA ASP A 110 -9.53 7.87 5.16
C ASP A 110 -10.47 6.72 4.74
N ASN A 111 -10.81 5.81 5.66
CA ASN A 111 -11.61 4.63 5.32
C ASN A 111 -13.07 4.94 4.95
N GLN A 112 -13.60 6.07 5.43
CA GLN A 112 -14.98 6.47 5.16
C GLN A 112 -15.10 7.12 3.79
N THR A 113 -14.18 8.05 3.47
CA THR A 113 -14.25 8.84 2.25
C THR A 113 -13.45 8.24 1.10
N ARG A 114 -12.40 7.46 1.39
CA ARG A 114 -11.34 7.02 0.45
C ARG A 114 -10.59 8.18 -0.21
N ALA A 115 -10.73 9.39 0.34
CA ALA A 115 -9.90 10.52 -0.01
C ALA A 115 -8.59 10.46 0.78
N MET A 116 -7.59 11.20 0.30
CA MET A 116 -6.34 11.43 1.02
C MET A 116 -6.63 11.86 2.46
N LEU A 117 -5.96 11.23 3.43
CA LEU A 117 -6.19 11.50 4.84
C LEU A 117 -5.77 12.94 5.17
N GLN A 118 -6.72 13.74 5.65
CA GLN A 118 -6.48 15.16 5.93
C GLN A 118 -5.88 15.36 7.32
N THR A 119 -4.62 15.73 7.38
CA THR A 119 -3.89 15.96 8.64
C THR A 119 -3.24 17.34 8.65
N ASP A 120 -2.47 17.66 9.69
CA ASP A 120 -1.71 18.91 9.75
C ASP A 120 -0.48 18.88 8.84
N GLN A 121 -0.01 17.69 8.43
CA GLN A 121 1.00 17.56 7.40
C GLN A 121 0.44 18.02 6.04
N ARG A 122 1.24 18.81 5.32
CA ARG A 122 0.90 19.29 3.97
C ARG A 122 0.53 18.16 3.01
N PHE A 123 1.15 16.99 3.15
CA PHE A 123 0.91 15.82 2.32
C PHE A 123 0.56 14.62 3.20
N PRO A 124 -0.39 13.76 2.78
CA PRO A 124 -0.85 12.58 3.52
C PRO A 124 0.09 11.37 3.31
N GLY A 125 1.34 11.62 2.98
CA GLY A 125 2.22 10.65 2.36
C GLY A 125 3.67 11.13 2.31
N LEU A 126 4.56 10.20 1.98
CA LEU A 126 5.95 10.48 1.65
C LEU A 126 6.42 9.56 0.54
N ASP A 127 7.51 9.93 -0.10
CA ASP A 127 8.18 9.15 -1.12
C ASP A 127 9.70 9.10 -0.87
N GLN A 128 10.36 8.16 -1.55
CA GLN A 128 11.79 7.92 -1.44
C GLN A 128 12.66 9.17 -1.67
N ASN A 129 12.19 10.16 -2.44
CA ASN A 129 12.94 11.37 -2.77
C ASN A 129 12.78 12.48 -1.72
N LYS A 130 12.05 12.24 -0.63
CA LYS A 130 11.91 13.21 0.46
C LYS A 130 13.28 13.56 1.02
N LYS A 131 13.64 14.85 0.95
CA LYS A 131 14.87 15.36 1.55
C LYS A 131 14.92 15.04 3.04
N GLY A 132 16.01 14.40 3.48
CA GLY A 132 16.23 14.05 4.89
C GLY A 132 15.53 12.77 5.34
N LEU A 133 14.95 11.98 4.41
CA LEU A 133 14.52 10.61 4.68
C LEU A 133 15.69 9.84 5.30
N LYS A 134 15.46 9.22 6.44
CA LYS A 134 16.44 8.41 7.16
C LYS A 134 16.50 7.04 6.55
N ILE A 135 17.70 6.62 6.17
CA ILE A 135 18.01 5.31 5.61
C ILE A 135 18.83 4.56 6.66
N ASN A 136 18.47 3.30 6.88
CA ASN A 136 19.16 2.42 7.82
C ASN A 136 20.52 1.99 7.25
N LYS A 137 21.36 1.36 8.09
CA LYS A 137 22.71 0.93 7.68
C LYS A 137 22.73 -0.13 6.58
N ASP A 138 21.65 -0.88 6.44
CA ASP A 138 21.47 -1.95 5.45
C ASP A 138 20.70 -1.48 4.21
N ASP A 139 20.58 -0.16 4.01
CA ASP A 139 19.80 0.50 2.95
C ASP A 139 18.28 0.27 3.02
N SER A 140 17.77 -0.34 4.10
CA SER A 140 16.34 -0.37 4.38
C SER A 140 15.83 1.00 4.87
N VAL A 141 14.51 1.16 4.88
CA VAL A 141 13.85 2.36 5.41
C VAL A 141 12.70 1.95 6.32
N ASP A 142 12.70 2.42 7.56
CA ASP A 142 11.54 2.30 8.44
C ASP A 142 10.62 3.51 8.25
N ILE A 143 9.35 3.28 7.93
CA ILE A 143 8.32 4.32 7.83
C ILE A 143 7.32 4.17 8.96
N TYR A 144 7.04 5.27 9.65
CA TYR A 144 6.14 5.33 10.79
C TYR A 144 4.83 6.01 10.42
N PHE A 145 3.74 5.52 11.02
CA PHE A 145 2.40 6.04 10.82
C PHE A 145 1.76 6.20 12.19
N GLY A 146 1.41 7.42 12.60
CA GLY A 146 0.88 7.65 13.94
C GLY A 146 0.44 9.10 14.17
N PRO A 147 -0.22 9.42 15.29
CA PRO A 147 -0.69 10.78 15.55
C PRO A 147 0.44 11.77 15.85
N LYS A 148 1.60 11.25 16.28
CA LYS A 148 2.84 12.00 16.52
C LYS A 148 4.04 11.18 16.02
N PRO A 149 5.13 11.82 15.60
CA PRO A 149 6.34 11.10 15.21
C PRO A 149 6.99 10.44 16.43
N PRO A 150 7.52 9.22 16.31
CA PRO A 150 8.50 8.71 17.26
C PRO A 150 9.71 9.64 17.32
N LYS A 151 10.35 9.73 18.49
CA LYS A 151 11.49 10.62 18.71
C LYS A 151 12.61 10.31 17.72
N GLY A 152 13.01 11.31 16.95
CA GLY A 152 14.06 11.15 15.94
C GLY A 152 13.55 10.60 14.62
N GLU A 153 12.28 10.26 14.45
CA GLU A 153 11.76 9.71 13.19
C GLU A 153 10.86 10.71 12.45
N GLU A 154 11.03 12.00 12.72
CA GLU A 154 10.17 13.07 12.19
C GLU A 154 10.18 13.14 10.65
N ASN A 155 11.28 12.72 10.00
CA ASN A 155 11.39 12.65 8.55
C ASN A 155 10.84 11.36 7.93
N ASN A 156 10.64 10.32 8.73
CA ASN A 156 10.18 9.00 8.29
C ASN A 156 8.73 8.74 8.73
N TRP A 157 7.99 9.80 9.08
CA TRP A 157 6.69 9.69 9.70
C TRP A 157 5.59 10.36 8.88
N ILE A 158 4.44 9.68 8.80
CA ILE A 158 3.21 10.18 8.21
C ILE A 158 2.13 10.26 9.31
N GLN A 159 1.52 11.43 9.43
CA GLN A 159 0.54 11.70 10.47
C GLN A 159 -0.74 10.88 10.26
N THR A 160 -1.30 10.36 11.35
CA THR A 160 -2.64 9.77 11.43
C THR A 160 -3.51 10.56 12.41
N ILE A 161 -4.80 10.24 12.46
CA ILE A 161 -5.80 10.99 13.25
C ILE A 161 -6.41 10.05 14.29
N PRO A 162 -6.35 10.38 15.60
CA PRO A 162 -7.03 9.60 16.62
C PRO A 162 -8.53 9.44 16.34
N ASN A 163 -9.09 8.29 16.74
CA ASN A 163 -10.49 7.91 16.50
C ASN A 163 -10.90 7.81 15.01
N ARG A 164 -9.94 7.70 14.09
CA ARG A 164 -10.22 7.41 12.67
C ARG A 164 -9.50 6.17 12.18
N GLY A 165 -10.22 5.33 11.45
CA GLY A 165 -9.62 4.24 10.68
C GLY A 165 -9.05 4.78 9.36
N TRP A 166 -7.92 4.23 8.96
CA TRP A 166 -7.24 4.59 7.72
C TRP A 166 -6.78 3.36 6.96
N ASN A 167 -6.34 3.56 5.72
CA ASN A 167 -5.65 2.56 4.91
C ASN A 167 -4.47 3.23 4.20
N MET A 168 -3.57 2.41 3.69
CA MET A 168 -2.42 2.89 2.93
C MET A 168 -2.33 2.26 1.56
N LEU A 169 -1.70 3.02 0.67
CA LEU A 169 -1.29 2.55 -0.64
C LEU A 169 0.23 2.69 -0.75
N PHE A 170 0.91 1.55 -0.86
CA PHE A 170 2.29 1.50 -1.28
C PHE A 170 2.35 1.51 -2.81
N ARG A 171 3.19 2.37 -3.38
CA ARG A 171 3.37 2.48 -4.82
C ARG A 171 4.82 2.26 -5.21
N VAL A 172 5.01 1.53 -6.29
CA VAL A 172 6.29 1.35 -6.97
C VAL A 172 6.18 1.98 -8.35
N TYR A 173 7.07 2.92 -8.66
CA TYR A 173 7.15 3.61 -9.94
C TYR A 173 8.32 3.05 -10.76
N GLY A 174 8.02 2.65 -11.99
CA GLY A 174 8.94 1.88 -12.83
C GLY A 174 9.25 0.51 -12.23
N PRO A 175 8.24 -0.34 -11.93
CA PRO A 175 8.45 -1.63 -11.27
C PRO A 175 9.39 -2.56 -12.05
N LEU A 176 10.27 -3.26 -11.34
CA LEU A 176 11.22 -4.24 -11.88
C LEU A 176 10.77 -5.68 -11.60
N ASP A 177 11.41 -6.66 -12.23
CA ASP A 177 11.03 -8.08 -12.15
C ASP A 177 10.79 -8.61 -10.72
N PRO A 178 11.61 -8.30 -9.69
CA PRO A 178 11.38 -8.81 -8.33
C PRO A 178 10.03 -8.40 -7.72
N TRP A 179 9.43 -7.29 -8.18
CA TRP A 179 8.06 -6.93 -7.78
C TRP A 179 7.03 -7.89 -8.38
N PHE A 180 7.17 -8.21 -9.67
CA PHE A 180 6.22 -9.03 -10.41
C PHE A 180 6.31 -10.49 -10.03
N ASP A 181 7.53 -10.94 -9.75
CA ASP A 181 7.83 -12.32 -9.41
C ASP A 181 7.69 -12.56 -7.89
N LYS A 182 7.33 -11.51 -7.13
CA LYS A 182 7.03 -11.52 -5.70
C LYS A 182 8.22 -11.89 -4.81
N GLU A 183 9.43 -11.74 -5.33
CA GLU A 183 10.69 -11.97 -4.61
C GLU A 183 11.02 -10.82 -3.64
N TRP A 184 10.41 -9.66 -3.84
CA TRP A 184 10.50 -8.51 -2.94
C TRP A 184 9.12 -8.06 -2.48
N TYR A 185 8.99 -7.73 -1.19
CA TYR A 185 7.76 -7.22 -0.60
C TYR A 185 8.08 -6.24 0.55
N PRO A 186 7.23 -5.22 0.79
CA PRO A 186 7.34 -4.40 1.99
C PRO A 186 6.92 -5.23 3.22
N GLY A 187 7.53 -4.95 4.37
CA GLY A 187 7.09 -5.53 5.63
C GLY A 187 5.63 -5.20 5.92
N ASP A 188 4.93 -6.09 6.62
CA ASP A 188 3.58 -5.78 7.11
C ASP A 188 3.64 -4.63 8.12
N PRO A 189 2.57 -3.80 8.24
CA PRO A 189 2.50 -2.78 9.27
C PRO A 189 2.51 -3.42 10.65
N GLU A 190 3.48 -3.05 11.48
CA GLU A 190 3.63 -3.57 12.84
C GLU A 190 3.30 -2.47 13.86
N LEU A 191 2.52 -2.81 14.88
CA LEU A 191 2.23 -1.90 15.99
C LEU A 191 3.51 -1.62 16.78
N VAL A 192 3.86 -0.35 16.93
CA VAL A 192 4.96 0.12 17.79
C VAL A 192 4.42 0.23 19.22
N LYS A 193 5.08 -0.45 20.16
CA LYS A 193 4.74 -0.44 21.59
C LYS A 193 5.51 0.64 22.34
#